data_AF-A0A3E5AKZ0-F1
#
_entry.id   AF-A0A3E5AKZ0-F1
#
_cell.length_a   1.000
_cell.length_b   1.000
_cell.length_c   1.000
_cell.angle_alpha   90.00
_cell.angle_beta   90.00
_cell.angle_gamma   90.00
#
_symmetry.space_group_name_H-M   'P 1'
#
loop_
_entity.id
_entity.type
_entity.pdbx_description
1 polymer ?
#
loop_
_entity_poly.entity_id
_entity_poly.type
_entity_poly.pdbx_seq_one_letter_code
_entity_poly.pdbx_strand_id
1 'polypeptide(L)'
;MFNSRMYKKYYPVKSSAEIVNMDITDKRKLIKWLKSIIADVNAYNAQHRKQAESVRCKEYWFIDFHPDKEYIDSVCQEIITEPFSLTAKDILLVNFVLYRHKYAGIISAYHFPVLTTE
;
A
#
# COMPACT_ATOMS: atom_id res chain seq x y z
N MET A 1 -8.68 -11.80 -0.66
CA MET A 1 -7.89 -12.97 -0.23
C MET A 1 -7.59 -12.86 1.28
N PHE A 2 -8.55 -13.27 2.12
CA PHE A 2 -8.53 -13.07 3.58
C PHE A 2 -7.84 -14.24 4.32
N ASN A 3 -6.54 -14.50 4.12
CA ASN A 3 -5.74 -15.40 4.99
C ASN A 3 -4.27 -15.53 4.52
N SER A 4 -3.60 -14.41 4.25
CA SER A 4 -2.19 -14.50 3.87
C SER A 4 -1.32 -14.89 5.07
N ARG A 5 -0.64 -16.06 5.02
CA ARG A 5 0.32 -16.51 6.06
C ARG A 5 1.39 -15.45 6.34
N MET A 6 1.83 -14.75 5.29
CA MET A 6 2.78 -13.63 5.34
C MET A 6 2.34 -12.49 6.27
N TYR A 7 1.07 -12.07 6.22
CA TYR A 7 0.58 -11.04 7.15
C TYR A 7 0.69 -11.52 8.60
N LYS A 8 0.25 -12.75 8.89
CA LYS A 8 0.28 -13.29 10.27
C LYS A 8 1.71 -13.46 10.78
N LYS A 9 2.65 -13.74 9.88
CA LYS A 9 4.06 -14.00 10.18
C LYS A 9 4.84 -12.72 10.47
N TYR A 10 4.53 -11.63 9.76
CA TYR A 10 5.39 -10.44 9.75
C TYR A 10 4.71 -9.14 10.16
N TYR A 11 3.38 -9.06 10.18
CA TYR A 11 2.71 -7.82 10.56
C TYR A 11 2.42 -7.79 12.07
N PRO A 12 2.68 -6.67 12.77
CA PRO A 12 3.40 -5.48 12.28
C PRO A 12 4.91 -5.70 12.28
N VAL A 13 5.57 -5.22 11.23
CA VAL A 13 7.03 -5.17 11.16
C VAL A 13 7.52 -4.06 12.09
N LYS A 14 8.40 -4.39 13.03
CA LYS A 14 8.90 -3.40 14.02
C LYS A 14 10.23 -2.77 13.65
N SER A 15 11.04 -3.46 12.85
CA SER A 15 12.37 -3.00 12.47
C SER A 15 12.84 -3.62 11.15
N SER A 16 13.88 -3.03 10.56
CA SER A 16 14.58 -3.58 9.40
C SER A 16 15.12 -4.99 9.63
N ALA A 17 15.53 -5.32 10.86
CA ALA A 17 16.02 -6.66 11.21
C ALA A 17 14.97 -7.76 10.96
N GLU A 18 13.68 -7.47 11.15
CA GLU A 18 12.61 -8.42 10.82
C GLU A 18 12.50 -8.66 9.30
N ILE A 19 12.75 -7.62 8.48
CA ILE A 19 12.83 -7.75 7.02
C ILE A 19 14.07 -8.56 6.62
N VAL A 20 15.22 -8.31 7.24
CA VAL A 20 16.46 -9.07 7.00
C VAL A 20 16.21 -10.57 7.16
N ASN A 21 15.53 -10.95 8.25
CA ASN A 21 15.19 -12.32 8.60
C ASN A 21 14.06 -12.95 7.76
N MET A 22 13.43 -12.19 6.85
CA MET A 22 12.49 -12.77 5.89
C MET A 22 13.21 -13.69 4.91
N ASP A 23 12.58 -14.82 4.57
CA ASP A 23 13.09 -15.65 3.50
C ASP A 23 12.93 -14.94 2.14
N ILE A 24 13.78 -15.33 1.18
CA ILE A 24 13.84 -14.66 -0.12
C ILE A 24 12.53 -14.76 -0.91
N THR A 25 11.73 -15.80 -0.69
CA THR A 25 10.44 -15.97 -1.36
C THR A 25 9.42 -14.98 -0.81
N ASP A 26 9.37 -14.85 0.51
CA ASP A 26 8.53 -13.87 1.22
C ASP A 26 8.95 -12.43 0.87
N LYS A 27 10.25 -12.12 0.76
CA LYS A 27 10.75 -10.81 0.28
C LYS A 27 10.28 -10.48 -1.14
N ARG A 28 10.42 -11.42 -2.09
CA ARG A 28 9.94 -11.23 -3.47
C ARG A 28 8.43 -11.02 -3.54
N LYS A 29 7.69 -11.73 -2.68
CA LYS A 29 6.24 -11.59 -2.57
C LYS A 29 5.84 -10.23 -1.99
N LEU A 30 6.55 -9.74 -0.97
CA LEU A 30 6.36 -8.40 -0.42
C LEU A 30 6.56 -7.32 -1.50
N ILE A 31 7.61 -7.42 -2.31
CA ILE A 31 7.89 -6.48 -3.41
C ILE A 31 6.76 -6.48 -4.44
N LYS A 32 6.26 -7.67 -4.82
CA LYS A 32 5.12 -7.77 -5.73
C LYS A 32 3.89 -7.05 -5.16
N TRP A 33 3.65 -7.20 -3.86
CA TRP A 33 2.53 -6.53 -3.19
C TRP A 33 2.72 -5.02 -3.07
N LEU A 34 3.94 -4.54 -2.77
CA LEU A 34 4.25 -3.11 -2.77
C LEU A 34 3.84 -2.48 -4.09
N LYS A 35 4.30 -3.05 -5.21
CA LYS A 35 3.99 -2.54 -6.55
C LYS A 35 2.49 -2.61 -6.87
N SER A 36 1.85 -3.75 -6.61
CA SER A 36 0.43 -3.95 -6.92
C SER A 36 -0.47 -3.04 -6.09
N ILE A 37 -0.29 -2.99 -4.76
CA ILE A 37 -1.16 -2.22 -3.87
C ILE A 37 -1.02 -0.73 -4.14
N ILE A 38 0.19 -0.24 -4.41
CA ILE A 38 0.40 1.18 -4.70
C ILE A 38 -0.21 1.55 -6.06
N ALA A 39 -0.08 0.70 -7.07
CA ALA A 39 -0.79 0.89 -8.33
C ALA A 39 -2.30 0.95 -8.11
N ASP A 40 -2.87 0.06 -7.29
CA ASP A 40 -4.29 0.05 -6.95
C ASP A 40 -4.71 1.33 -6.19
N VAL A 41 -3.88 1.82 -5.25
CA VAL A 41 -4.13 3.10 -4.55
C VAL A 41 -4.18 4.26 -5.54
N ASN A 42 -3.20 4.33 -6.43
CA ASN A 42 -3.09 5.41 -7.41
C ASN A 42 -4.25 5.38 -8.40
N ALA A 43 -4.63 4.19 -8.88
CA ALA A 43 -5.79 4.02 -9.75
C ALA A 43 -7.10 4.43 -9.05
N TYR A 44 -7.30 3.99 -7.81
CA TYR A 44 -8.46 4.39 -6.99
C TYR A 44 -8.54 5.90 -6.82
N ASN A 45 -7.45 6.53 -6.38
CA ASN A 45 -7.40 7.98 -6.17
C ASN A 45 -7.63 8.77 -7.47
N ALA A 46 -7.05 8.31 -8.59
CA ALA A 46 -7.26 8.93 -9.90
C ALA A 46 -8.71 8.79 -10.38
N GLN A 47 -9.34 7.63 -10.17
CA GLN A 47 -10.73 7.40 -10.53
C GLN A 47 -11.69 8.29 -9.71
N HIS A 48 -11.53 8.32 -8.38
CA HIS A 48 -12.37 9.13 -7.51
C HIS A 48 -12.24 10.63 -7.79
N ARG A 49 -11.02 11.10 -8.08
CA ARG A 49 -10.78 12.47 -8.52
C ARG A 49 -11.53 12.80 -9.81
N LYS A 50 -11.42 11.93 -10.84
CA LYS A 50 -12.15 12.11 -12.11
C LYS A 50 -13.67 12.12 -11.91
N GLN A 51 -14.19 11.26 -11.04
CA GLN A 51 -15.62 11.22 -10.71
C GLN A 51 -16.05 12.53 -10.04
N ALA A 52 -15.30 13.02 -9.05
CA ALA A 52 -15.59 14.28 -8.37
C ALA A 52 -15.58 15.48 -9.35
N GLU A 53 -14.57 15.55 -10.22
CA GLU A 53 -14.45 16.56 -11.28
C GLU A 53 -15.66 16.52 -12.23
N SER A 54 -16.14 15.31 -12.60
CA SER A 54 -17.28 15.14 -13.51
C SER A 54 -18.61 15.69 -12.96
N VAL A 55 -18.79 15.66 -11.63
CA VAL A 55 -19.97 16.20 -10.95
C VAL A 55 -19.71 17.56 -10.29
N ARG A 56 -18.58 18.21 -10.58
CA ARG A 56 -18.14 19.50 -10.00
C ARG A 56 -18.06 19.50 -8.46
N CYS A 57 -17.91 18.33 -7.84
CA CYS A 57 -17.76 18.22 -6.40
C CYS A 57 -16.31 18.52 -6.00
N LYS A 58 -16.13 19.38 -5.00
CA LYS A 58 -14.81 19.74 -4.45
C LYS A 58 -14.31 18.76 -3.39
N GLU A 59 -15.21 17.95 -2.84
CA GLU A 59 -14.89 16.99 -1.78
C GLU A 59 -15.03 15.57 -2.33
N TYR A 60 -13.94 14.80 -2.21
CA TYR A 60 -13.95 13.39 -2.56
C TYR A 60 -13.01 12.63 -1.64
N TRP A 61 -13.39 11.39 -1.35
CA TRP A 61 -12.55 10.50 -0.57
C TRP A 61 -11.38 10.04 -1.42
N PHE A 62 -10.17 10.25 -0.90
CA PHE A 62 -8.95 9.71 -1.44
C PHE A 62 -8.14 9.10 -0.29
N ILE A 63 -7.23 8.22 -0.66
CA ILE A 63 -6.32 7.60 0.29
C ILE A 63 -5.10 8.48 0.33
N ASP A 64 -4.90 9.16 1.46
CA ASP A 64 -3.75 10.03 1.72
C ASP A 64 -2.48 9.19 1.89
N PHE A 65 -1.98 8.71 0.75
CA PHE A 65 -0.82 7.85 0.64
C PHE A 65 -0.24 7.99 -0.77
N HIS A 66 0.80 8.82 -0.90
CA HIS A 66 1.35 9.23 -2.19
C HIS A 66 2.87 9.06 -2.25
N PRO A 67 3.40 7.83 -2.05
CA PRO A 67 4.80 7.59 -2.34
C PRO A 67 5.03 7.75 -3.85
N ASP A 68 6.06 8.48 -4.23
CA ASP A 68 6.48 8.57 -5.62
C ASP A 68 7.11 7.25 -6.10
N LYS A 69 7.17 7.07 -7.42
CA LYS A 69 7.65 5.82 -8.01
C LYS A 69 9.11 5.53 -7.68
N GLU A 70 9.96 6.56 -7.67
CA GLU A 70 11.40 6.41 -7.43
C GLU A 70 11.65 5.90 -6.01
N TYR A 71 10.93 6.46 -5.03
CA TYR A 71 10.94 6.02 -3.65
C TYR A 71 10.51 4.55 -3.53
N ILE A 72 9.44 4.14 -4.21
CA ILE A 72 8.98 2.74 -4.17
C ILE A 72 9.98 1.78 -4.81
N ASP A 73 10.57 2.16 -5.93
CA ASP A 73 11.59 1.34 -6.58
C ASP A 73 12.85 1.23 -5.71
N SER A 74 13.27 2.30 -5.01
CA SER A 74 14.36 2.28 -4.01
C SER A 74 14.07 1.31 -2.88
N VAL A 75 12.91 1.42 -2.23
CA VAL A 75 12.53 0.52 -1.12
C VAL A 75 12.44 -0.93 -1.58
N CYS A 76 11.92 -1.18 -2.80
CA CYS A 76 11.88 -2.53 -3.36
C CYS A 76 13.28 -3.12 -3.56
N GLN A 77 14.25 -2.30 -3.99
CA GLN A 77 15.63 -2.71 -4.14
C GLN A 77 16.28 -2.99 -2.78
N GLU A 78 16.14 -2.08 -1.82
CA GLU A 78 16.69 -2.20 -0.47
C GLU A 78 16.20 -3.45 0.26
N ILE A 79 14.92 -3.83 0.11
CA ILE A 79 14.37 -5.08 0.68
C ILE A 79 15.16 -6.32 0.23
N ILE A 80 15.75 -6.32 -0.98
CA ILE A 80 16.56 -7.43 -1.50
C ILE A 80 18.03 -7.26 -1.13
N THR A 81 18.59 -6.08 -1.41
CA THR A 81 20.05 -5.89 -1.43
C THR A 81 20.60 -5.47 -0.09
N GLU A 82 19.90 -4.60 0.63
CA GLU A 82 20.41 -4.02 1.87
C GLU A 82 19.26 -3.67 2.84
N PRO A 83 18.57 -4.68 3.41
CA PRO A 83 17.36 -4.42 4.18
C PRO A 83 17.65 -3.67 5.49
N PHE A 84 18.90 -3.66 5.96
CA PHE A 84 19.33 -2.88 7.13
C PHE A 84 19.25 -1.36 6.90
N SER A 85 19.33 -0.90 5.65
CA SER A 85 19.24 0.52 5.27
C SER A 85 17.81 1.06 5.31
N LEU A 86 16.80 0.17 5.44
CA LEU A 86 15.40 0.57 5.54
C LEU A 86 15.15 1.45 6.77
N THR A 87 14.64 2.64 6.52
CA THR A 87 14.28 3.64 7.52
C THR A 87 12.94 3.32 8.17
N ALA A 88 12.60 4.04 9.24
CA ALA A 88 11.27 3.94 9.87
C ALA A 88 10.13 4.25 8.87
N LYS A 89 10.35 5.15 7.91
CA LYS A 89 9.37 5.49 6.87
C LYS A 89 9.13 4.30 5.94
N ASP A 90 10.18 3.57 5.59
CA ASP A 90 10.08 2.39 4.72
C ASP A 90 9.36 1.24 5.43
N ILE A 91 9.60 1.08 6.73
CA ILE A 91 8.86 0.13 7.57
C ILE A 91 7.37 0.50 7.66
N LEU A 92 7.02 1.79 7.76
CA LEU A 92 5.62 2.24 7.70
C LEU A 92 4.97 1.88 6.36
N LEU A 93 5.68 2.09 5.25
CA LEU A 93 5.22 1.69 3.91
C LEU A 93 5.00 0.17 3.81
N VAL A 94 5.94 -0.64 4.31
CA VAL A 94 5.79 -2.11 4.35
C VAL A 94 4.57 -2.51 5.18
N ASN A 95 4.39 -1.92 6.35
CA ASN A 95 3.24 -2.18 7.21
C ASN A 95 1.91 -1.77 6.57
N PHE A 96 1.88 -0.63 5.88
CA PHE A 96 0.71 -0.20 5.11
C PHE A 96 0.31 -1.25 4.07
N VAL A 97 1.28 -1.77 3.32
CA VAL A 97 1.05 -2.78 2.29
C VAL A 97 0.62 -4.12 2.89
N LEU A 98 1.27 -4.57 3.96
CA LEU A 98 0.87 -5.80 4.66
C LEU A 98 -0.55 -5.69 5.20
N TYR A 99 -0.86 -4.58 5.89
CA TYR A 99 -2.20 -4.28 6.38
C TYR A 99 -3.23 -4.30 5.25
N ARG A 100 -2.96 -3.55 4.19
CA ARG A 100 -3.88 -3.43 3.07
C ARG A 100 -4.03 -4.74 2.30
N HIS A 101 -2.99 -5.56 2.15
CA HIS A 101 -3.15 -6.89 1.56
C HIS A 101 -4.14 -7.75 2.37
N LYS A 102 -4.17 -7.65 3.70
CA LYS A 102 -5.16 -8.38 4.52
C LYS A 102 -6.56 -7.80 4.41
N TYR A 103 -6.70 -6.48 4.41
CA TYR A 103 -7.98 -5.80 4.57
C TYR A 103 -8.51 -5.11 3.30
N ALA A 104 -7.80 -5.16 2.17
CA ALA A 104 -8.18 -4.47 0.93
C ALA A 104 -9.55 -4.92 0.40
N GLY A 105 -9.94 -6.18 0.64
CA GLY A 105 -11.29 -6.65 0.30
C GLY A 105 -12.41 -5.98 1.09
N ILE A 106 -12.11 -5.28 2.20
CA ILE A 106 -13.09 -4.56 3.03
C ILE A 106 -13.18 -3.09 2.59
N ILE A 107 -12.07 -2.45 2.22
CA ILE A 107 -12.06 -1.02 1.86
C ILE A 107 -12.59 -0.78 0.45
N SER A 108 -12.36 -1.70 -0.50
CA SER A 108 -12.95 -1.61 -1.85
C SER A 108 -14.46 -1.84 -1.89
N ALA A 109 -15.08 -2.26 -0.78
CA ALA A 109 -16.51 -2.56 -0.70
C ALA A 109 -17.38 -1.38 -0.23
N TYR A 110 -16.77 -0.29 0.25
CA TYR A 110 -17.51 0.90 0.68
C TYR A 110 -17.61 1.91 -0.47
N HIS A 111 -18.59 1.70 -1.35
CA HIS A 111 -19.08 2.74 -2.24
C HIS A 111 -20.15 3.53 -1.49
N PHE A 112 -19.84 4.76 -1.08
CA PHE A 112 -20.84 5.67 -0.51
C PHE A 112 -21.28 6.68 -1.57
N PRO A 113 -22.55 7.11 -1.56
CA PRO A 113 -23.12 7.96 -2.58
C PRO A 113 -22.41 9.31 -2.60
N VAL A 114 -21.96 9.73 -3.78
CA VAL A 114 -21.47 11.09 -4.03
C VAL A 114 -22.68 12.02 -3.88
N LEU A 115 -22.66 12.87 -2.86
CA LEU A 115 -23.65 13.94 -2.72
C LEU A 115 -23.32 15.00 -3.79
N THR A 116 -24.17 15.09 -4.80
CA THR A 116 -24.16 16.23 -5.72
C THR A 116 -24.56 17.48 -4.93
N THR A 117 -23.69 18.48 -4.87
CA THR A 117 -24.07 19.81 -4.42
C THR A 117 -25.04 20.40 -5.45
N GLU A 118 -26.25 20.72 -5.01
CA GLU A 118 -27.23 21.53 -5.77
C GLU A 118 -26.68 22.92 -6.13
#